data_AF-X0UW50-F1
#
_entry.id   AF-X0UW50-F1
#
_cell.length_a   1.000
_cell.length_b   1.000
_cell.length_c   1.000
_cell.angle_alpha   90.00
_cell.angle_beta   90.00
_cell.angle_gamma   90.00
#
_symmetry.space_group_name_H-M   'P 1'
#
loop_
_entity.id
_entity.type
_entity.pdbx_description
1 polymer ?
#
loop_
_entity_poly.entity_id
_entity_poly.type
_entity_poly.pdbx_seq_one_letter_code
_entity_poly.pdbx_strand_id
1 'polypeptide(L)'
;MGMGGGVMAVPPTGASAPAGPMPQQTSDREQELQMLKSQAQQLETQLQATNAQINDIEPGGRVLGLTAVVDSEKCTGCRICEDICPANAIKVNGLAVVQLELCSGCWLCIAECPNKAISLQKV
;
A
#
# COMPACT_ATOMS: atom_id res chain seq x y z
N MET A 1 -33.77 83.23 40.61
CA MET A 1 -34.28 82.14 39.75
C MET A 1 -33.35 82.03 38.55
N GLY A 2 -32.86 80.83 38.24
CA GLY A 2 -31.82 80.54 37.24
C GLY A 2 -30.41 80.57 37.86
N MET A 3 -29.77 79.50 38.35
CA MET A 3 -29.59 78.11 37.90
C MET A 3 -28.85 77.95 36.57
N GLY A 4 -27.66 77.35 36.64
CA GLY A 4 -26.99 76.62 35.56
C GLY A 4 -26.02 77.49 34.75
N GLY A 5 -24.77 77.11 34.48
CA GLY A 5 -24.07 75.85 34.73
C GLY A 5 -22.57 76.09 34.52
N GLY A 6 -21.77 75.40 35.31
CA GLY A 6 -20.32 75.44 35.21
C GLY A 6 -19.76 74.47 34.17
N VAL A 7 -18.42 74.49 34.16
CA VAL A 7 -17.46 73.48 33.70
C VAL A 7 -17.36 73.27 32.18
N MET A 8 -16.21 73.03 31.56
CA MET A 8 -14.80 73.07 31.94
C MET A 8 -14.03 73.15 30.61
N ALA A 9 -12.89 73.83 30.58
CA ALA A 9 -11.95 73.73 29.47
C ALA A 9 -11.51 72.26 29.33
N VAL A 10 -11.71 71.69 28.15
CA VAL A 10 -11.28 70.32 27.82
C VAL A 10 -9.80 70.39 27.45
N PRO A 11 -8.88 69.69 28.15
CA PRO A 11 -7.50 69.58 27.71
C PRO A 11 -7.41 68.62 26.51
N PRO A 12 -6.44 68.81 25.57
CA PRO A 12 -6.18 67.81 24.56
C PRO A 12 -5.34 66.70 25.20
N THR A 13 -5.97 65.70 25.80
CA THR A 13 -5.26 64.45 26.10
C THR A 13 -5.13 63.66 24.81
N GLY A 14 -4.02 63.91 24.11
CA GLY A 14 -3.46 62.98 23.14
C GLY A 14 -3.17 61.66 23.83
N ALA A 15 -4.16 60.78 23.86
CA ALA A 15 -3.99 59.39 24.25
C ALA A 15 -3.32 58.69 23.07
N SER A 16 -2.00 58.53 23.18
CA SER A 16 -1.24 57.53 22.45
C SER A 16 -1.90 56.17 22.66
N ALA A 17 -2.54 55.65 21.62
CA ALA A 17 -3.00 54.28 21.59
C ALA A 17 -1.79 53.35 21.78
N PRO A 18 -1.86 52.32 22.65
CA PRO A 18 -0.83 51.31 22.68
C PRO A 18 -0.87 50.57 21.34
N ALA A 19 0.28 50.48 20.68
CA ALA A 19 0.47 49.55 19.58
C ALA A 19 0.24 48.14 20.13
N GLY A 20 -0.97 47.60 19.91
CA GLY A 20 -1.25 46.20 20.15
C GLY A 20 -0.36 45.33 19.27
N PRO A 21 -0.01 44.11 19.71
CA PRO A 21 0.81 43.21 18.90
C PRO A 21 0.12 42.93 17.56
N MET A 22 0.90 43.05 16.47
CA MET A 22 0.50 42.72 15.10
C MET A 22 -0.11 41.31 15.00
N PRO A 23 -1.04 41.07 14.06
CA PRO A 23 -1.82 39.84 13.99
C PRO A 23 -0.92 38.63 13.69
N GLN A 24 -0.97 37.61 14.56
CA GLN A 24 -0.21 36.36 14.51
C GLN A 24 -0.60 35.40 13.36
N GLN A 25 -1.38 35.87 12.38
CA GLN A 25 -2.10 35.03 11.43
C GLN A 25 -1.21 34.31 10.38
N THR A 26 0.03 34.75 10.17
CA THR A 26 0.96 34.07 9.24
C THR A 26 1.63 32.88 9.89
N SER A 27 2.06 32.99 11.16
CA SER A 27 2.77 31.92 11.86
C SER A 27 1.91 30.68 12.09
N ASP A 28 0.61 30.84 12.36
CA ASP A 28 -0.29 29.71 12.60
C ASP A 28 -0.51 28.88 11.32
N ARG A 29 -0.67 29.55 10.17
CA ARG A 29 -0.85 28.89 8.87
C ARG A 29 0.45 28.26 8.36
N GLU A 30 1.60 28.87 8.67
CA GLU A 30 2.92 28.28 8.40
C GLU A 30 3.20 27.06 9.29
N GLN A 31 2.78 27.08 10.56
CA GLN A 31 2.86 25.92 11.46
C GLN A 31 1.96 24.77 10.99
N GLU A 32 0.73 25.06 10.57
CA GLU A 32 -0.18 24.06 10.00
C GLU A 32 0.41 23.45 8.70
N LEU A 33 0.95 24.29 7.82
CA LEU A 33 1.61 23.81 6.59
C LEU A 33 2.83 22.93 6.90
N GLN A 34 3.61 23.26 7.93
CA GLN A 34 4.72 22.43 8.40
C GLN A 34 4.24 21.10 8.97
N MET A 35 3.15 21.12 9.74
CA MET A 35 2.53 19.91 10.30
C MET A 35 1.94 19.00 9.20
N LEU A 36 1.33 19.56 8.17
CA LEU A 36 0.82 18.78 7.03
C LEU A 36 1.95 18.17 6.19
N LYS A 37 3.06 18.89 6.00
CA LYS A 37 4.24 18.37 5.31
C LYS A 37 4.89 17.22 6.07
N SER A 38 5.00 17.33 7.40
CA SER A 38 5.54 16.23 8.20
C SER A 38 4.62 15.00 8.18
N GLN A 39 3.30 15.19 8.21
CA GLN A 39 2.34 14.10 8.02
C GLN A 39 2.49 13.42 6.65
N ALA A 40 2.65 14.21 5.57
CA ALA A 40 2.86 13.66 4.23
C ALA A 40 4.14 12.79 4.16
N GLN A 41 5.25 13.29 4.72
CA GLN A 41 6.52 12.55 4.77
C GLN A 41 6.42 11.26 5.60
N GLN A 42 5.68 11.29 6.70
CA GLN A 42 5.41 10.10 7.51
C GLN A 42 4.61 9.06 6.72
N LEU A 43 3.58 9.50 6.01
CA LEU A 43 2.74 8.62 5.21
C LEU A 43 3.51 8.00 4.04
N GLU A 44 4.38 8.78 3.37
CA GLU A 44 5.27 8.28 2.32
C GLU A 44 6.21 7.19 2.85
N THR A 45 6.79 7.42 4.04
CA THR A 45 7.67 6.43 4.70
C THR A 45 6.91 5.16 5.05
N GLN A 46 5.68 5.30 5.56
CA GLN A 46 4.82 4.16 5.86
C GLN A 46 4.48 3.37 4.60
N LEU A 47 4.13 4.05 3.50
CA LEU A 47 3.81 3.44 2.22
C LEU A 47 5.02 2.68 1.65
N GLN A 48 6.22 3.25 1.75
CA GLN A 48 7.46 2.56 1.37
C GLN A 48 7.68 1.29 2.18
N ALA A 49 7.50 1.34 3.52
CA ALA A 49 7.65 0.18 4.38
C ALA A 49 6.61 -0.92 4.07
N THR A 50 5.35 -0.56 3.85
CA THR A 50 4.29 -1.50 3.49
C THR A 50 4.53 -2.13 2.11
N ASN A 51 4.99 -1.36 1.11
CA ASN A 51 5.31 -1.91 -0.20
C ASN A 51 6.49 -2.89 -0.17
N ALA A 52 7.51 -2.63 0.66
CA ALA A 52 8.59 -3.57 0.87
C ALA A 52 8.07 -4.91 1.41
N GLN A 53 7.20 -4.87 2.43
CA GLN A 53 6.56 -6.07 2.98
C GLN A 53 5.71 -6.84 1.96
N ILE A 54 5.02 -6.15 1.05
CA ILE A 54 4.26 -6.80 -0.03
C ILE A 54 5.19 -7.52 -1.00
N ASN A 55 6.35 -6.94 -1.34
CA ASN A 55 7.31 -7.55 -2.25
C ASN A 55 8.01 -8.79 -1.65
N ASP A 56 8.16 -8.86 -0.33
CA ASP A 56 8.68 -10.05 0.36
C ASP A 56 7.71 -11.24 0.34
N ILE A 57 6.44 -11.03 -0.01
CA ILE A 57 5.49 -12.10 -0.31
C ILE A 57 5.72 -12.48 -1.78
N GLU A 58 6.76 -13.25 -2.06
CA GLU A 58 7.08 -13.68 -3.43
C GLU A 58 5.83 -14.25 -4.13
N PRO A 59 5.57 -13.89 -5.41
CA PRO A 59 4.46 -14.44 -6.19
C PRO A 59 4.59 -15.96 -6.46
N GLY A 60 5.72 -16.57 -6.09
CA GLY A 60 6.00 -18.00 -6.15
C GLY A 60 5.88 -18.74 -4.82
N GLY A 61 5.50 -18.06 -3.72
CA GLY A 61 5.54 -18.60 -2.37
C GLY A 61 4.80 -19.93 -2.25
N ARG A 62 5.54 -21.02 -1.97
CA ARG A 62 5.00 -22.30 -1.55
C ARG A 62 4.35 -22.15 -0.16
N VAL A 63 3.20 -21.48 -0.07
CA VAL A 63 2.50 -21.18 1.19
C VAL A 63 2.22 -22.45 2.00
N LEU A 64 2.06 -23.59 1.31
CA LEU A 64 1.67 -24.86 1.92
C LEU A 64 2.71 -25.98 1.76
N GLY A 65 3.89 -25.71 1.18
CA GLY A 65 4.89 -26.75 0.89
C GLY A 65 4.37 -27.84 -0.06
N LEU A 66 3.42 -27.49 -0.92
CA LEU A 66 2.80 -28.39 -1.90
C LEU A 66 3.38 -28.13 -3.27
N THR A 67 3.62 -29.20 -4.04
CA THR A 67 4.04 -29.12 -5.44
C THR A 67 3.17 -30.01 -6.31
N ALA A 68 3.07 -29.66 -7.59
CA ALA A 68 2.38 -30.47 -8.57
C ALA A 68 3.28 -31.65 -9.00
N VAL A 69 2.71 -32.86 -9.00
CA VAL A 69 3.35 -34.10 -9.47
C VAL A 69 2.52 -34.67 -10.61
N VAL A 70 3.20 -35.11 -11.67
CA VAL A 70 2.58 -35.65 -12.89
C VAL A 70 2.67 -37.17 -12.87
N ASP A 71 1.52 -37.81 -13.10
CA ASP A 71 1.38 -39.23 -13.38
C ASP A 71 1.66 -39.46 -14.88
N SER A 72 2.80 -40.09 -15.18
CA SER A 72 3.24 -40.37 -16.55
C SER A 72 2.34 -41.35 -17.29
N GLU A 73 1.57 -42.19 -16.59
CA GLU A 73 0.69 -43.18 -17.24
C GLU A 73 -0.59 -42.53 -17.78
N LYS A 74 -1.03 -41.42 -17.17
CA LYS A 74 -2.24 -40.68 -17.58
C LYS A 74 -1.93 -39.44 -18.40
N CYS A 75 -0.69 -38.93 -18.33
CA CYS A 75 -0.29 -37.74 -19.05
C CYS A 75 -0.17 -38.04 -20.54
N THR A 76 -0.86 -37.25 -21.38
CA THR A 76 -0.81 -37.39 -22.85
C THR A 76 0.02 -36.31 -23.52
N GLY A 77 0.64 -35.40 -22.75
CA GLY A 77 1.42 -34.30 -23.32
C GLY A 77 0.61 -33.19 -23.99
N CYS A 78 -0.68 -33.04 -23.65
CA CYS A 78 -1.59 -32.09 -24.32
C CYS A 78 -1.29 -30.59 -24.09
N ARG A 79 -0.30 -30.24 -23.26
CA ARG A 79 0.20 -28.87 -22.99
C ARG A 79 -0.72 -27.89 -22.26
N ILE A 80 -1.98 -28.23 -22.00
CA ILE A 80 -2.92 -27.36 -21.25
C ILE A 80 -2.35 -26.89 -19.91
N CYS A 81 -1.66 -27.77 -19.18
CA CYS A 81 -1.06 -27.44 -17.89
C CYS A 81 0.15 -26.49 -17.98
N GLU A 82 0.85 -26.47 -19.13
CA GLU A 82 1.95 -25.53 -19.39
C GLU A 82 1.39 -24.13 -19.64
N ASP A 83 0.31 -24.01 -20.43
CA ASP A 83 -0.30 -22.72 -20.78
C ASP A 83 -0.98 -22.02 -19.60
N ILE A 84 -1.64 -22.79 -18.71
CA ILE A 84 -2.36 -22.21 -17.56
C ILE A 84 -1.44 -21.85 -16.39
N CYS A 85 -0.17 -22.29 -16.38
CA CYS A 85 0.69 -22.12 -15.22
C CYS A 85 1.20 -20.67 -15.10
N PRO A 86 0.75 -19.86 -14.13
CA PRO A 86 1.16 -18.46 -14.03
C PRO A 86 2.64 -18.30 -13.67
N ALA A 87 3.18 -19.30 -12.96
CA ALA A 87 4.59 -19.34 -12.57
C ALA A 87 5.50 -19.98 -13.65
N ASN A 88 4.95 -20.39 -14.80
CA ASN A 88 5.69 -21.11 -15.85
C ASN A 88 6.49 -22.33 -15.33
N ALA A 89 5.98 -22.97 -14.28
CA ALA A 89 6.65 -24.07 -13.60
C ALA A 89 6.58 -25.39 -14.37
N ILE A 90 5.74 -25.51 -15.40
CA ILE A 90 5.50 -26.77 -16.13
C ILE A 90 6.03 -26.63 -17.55
N LYS A 91 6.77 -27.65 -18.02
CA LYS A 91 7.24 -27.78 -19.40
C LYS A 91 6.83 -29.11 -19.99
N VAL A 92 6.40 -29.11 -21.25
CA VAL A 92 5.92 -30.32 -21.93
C VAL A 92 6.73 -30.63 -23.18
N ASN A 93 7.62 -31.63 -23.05
CA ASN A 93 8.41 -32.22 -24.13
C ASN A 93 8.07 -33.72 -24.26
N GLY A 94 6.83 -34.00 -24.66
CA GLY A 94 6.25 -35.34 -24.61
C GLY A 94 5.39 -35.51 -23.35
N LEU A 95 6.00 -35.65 -22.19
CA LEU A 95 5.28 -35.64 -20.90
C LEU A 95 5.48 -34.30 -20.19
N ALA A 96 4.52 -33.96 -19.32
CA ALA A 96 4.62 -32.77 -18.48
C ALA A 96 5.64 -32.98 -17.35
N VAL A 97 6.54 -32.01 -17.18
CA VAL A 97 7.56 -31.99 -16.13
C VAL A 97 7.40 -30.70 -15.33
N VAL A 98 7.35 -30.83 -14.00
CA VAL A 98 7.18 -29.71 -13.07
C VAL A 98 8.53 -29.32 -12.49
N GLN A 99 8.85 -28.03 -12.54
CA GLN A 99 10.01 -27.42 -11.89
C GLN A 99 9.62 -27.00 -10.47
N LEU A 100 10.12 -27.74 -9.47
CA LEU A 100 9.72 -27.56 -8.07
C LEU A 100 10.01 -26.16 -7.54
N GLU A 101 11.11 -25.54 -7.97
CA GLU A 101 11.53 -24.20 -7.53
C GLU A 101 10.57 -23.09 -7.97
N LEU A 102 9.86 -23.29 -9.08
CA LEU A 102 8.90 -22.33 -9.63
C LEU A 102 7.46 -22.64 -9.23
N CYS A 103 7.18 -23.87 -8.77
CA CYS A 103 5.83 -24.30 -8.47
C CYS A 103 5.33 -23.70 -7.15
N SER A 104 4.39 -22.76 -7.23
CA SER A 104 3.74 -22.14 -6.07
C SER A 104 2.68 -23.02 -5.38
N GLY A 105 2.32 -24.17 -5.99
CA GLY A 105 1.26 -25.03 -5.46
C GLY A 105 -0.16 -24.50 -5.66
N CYS A 106 -0.37 -23.56 -6.59
CA CYS A 106 -1.64 -22.88 -6.86
C CYS A 106 -2.77 -23.71 -7.52
N TRP A 107 -2.63 -25.04 -7.61
CA TRP A 107 -3.63 -26.02 -8.12
C TRP A 107 -4.22 -25.84 -9.53
N LEU A 108 -3.97 -24.75 -10.26
CA LEU A 108 -4.58 -24.47 -11.58
C LEU A 108 -4.39 -25.60 -12.59
N CYS A 109 -3.17 -26.13 -12.69
CA CYS A 109 -2.86 -27.23 -13.62
C CYS A 109 -3.64 -28.52 -13.33
N ILE A 110 -4.08 -28.74 -12.08
CA ILE A 110 -4.87 -29.91 -11.68
C ILE A 110 -6.31 -29.74 -12.12
N ALA A 111 -6.86 -28.54 -11.94
CA ALA A 111 -8.22 -28.20 -12.35
C ALA A 111 -8.41 -28.35 -13.87
N GLU A 112 -7.42 -27.92 -14.66
CA GLU A 112 -7.49 -27.92 -16.12
C GLU A 112 -7.03 -29.23 -16.78
N CYS A 113 -6.47 -30.19 -16.03
CA CYS A 113 -5.97 -31.42 -16.64
C CYS A 113 -7.14 -32.34 -17.05
N PRO A 114 -7.40 -32.55 -18.36
CA PRO A 114 -8.54 -33.36 -18.81
C PRO A 114 -8.39 -34.83 -18.41
N ASN A 115 -7.15 -35.32 -18.31
CA ASN A 115 -6.83 -36.70 -17.96
C ASN A 115 -6.66 -36.90 -16.44
N LYS A 116 -6.79 -35.84 -15.63
CA LYS A 116 -6.54 -35.88 -14.19
C LYS A 116 -5.18 -36.50 -13.84
N ALA A 117 -4.18 -36.21 -14.67
CA ALA A 117 -2.83 -36.75 -14.56
C ALA A 117 -1.93 -35.96 -13.58
N ILE A 118 -2.45 -34.93 -12.91
CA ILE A 118 -1.66 -34.05 -12.03
C ILE A 118 -2.27 -34.07 -10.63
N SER A 119 -1.45 -34.09 -9.60
CA SER A 119 -1.88 -34.07 -8.19
C SER A 119 -0.94 -33.19 -7.35
N LEU A 120 -1.44 -32.60 -6.25
CA LEU A 120 -0.58 -31.92 -5.28
C LEU A 120 0.00 -32.93 -4.29
N GLN A 121 1.31 -32.87 -4.09
CA GLN A 121 2.01 -33.64 -3.07
C GLN A 121 2.84 -32.73 -2.20
N LYS A 122 3.02 -33.13 -0.93
CA LYS A 122 3.96 -32.48 -0.02
C LYS A 122 5.37 -32.96 -0.38
N VAL A 123 6.28 -32.02 -0.59
CA VAL A 123 7.71 -32.28 -0.88
C VAL A 123 8.59 -31.71 0.20
#